data_AF-A0A8H8NPZ3-F1
#
_entry.id   AF-A0A8H8NPZ3-F1
#
_cell.length_a   1.000
_cell.length_b   1.000
_cell.length_c   1.000
_cell.angle_alpha   90.00
_cell.angle_beta   90.00
_cell.angle_gamma   90.00
#
_symmetry.space_group_name_H-M   'P 1'
#
loop_
_entity.id
_entity.type
_entity.pdbx_description
1 polymer ?
#
loop_
_entity_poly.entity_id
_entity_poly.type
_entity_poly.pdbx_seq_one_letter_code
_entity_poly.pdbx_strand_id
1 'polypeptide(L)'
;MADPTPAPKKLGLSQVSLIFACGTALFSDGYANGVIGSDVGYFDCRRLFFSLGLFGGSPWSTGGMLAMLSACRFLLGIGVGAEYPSGSVAASEQSEEEGIAKNAQHRWFALATNTMIDTGFVISAFTPLVLLWIFGENHLRAVWRGSLGLGTIPALAVLVWRLRMSEPTRYRQDSMRNAKTPYLLIVRRYWKSLAAISITWFIYDFITYPFGIYSSTVVDSIIGGTDSLYVIFGWNVVINLFYIPGTLTGAFIVDFLGPKYTMIVGLLCQAIIGFGMSGGYEYLKNHIAGFAVLYGIFLSFGELGPGNCLGLLASKSGPTAVRGQFYGIAAAIGKVGAFVGTWAFPPMIDAFGGASSTRGNTGPFWVGSGLAILSALITLAFIRPLSHDGMMDEDAKFREYLAKHGYDTSKMGAASTGDVDSVEAQTLGTEKEKGSM
;
A
#
# COMPACT_ATOMS: atom_id res chain seq x y z
N MET A 1 13.09 -26.63 -43.54
CA MET A 1 13.80 -26.36 -42.27
C MET A 1 13.01 -25.27 -41.57
N ALA A 2 12.21 -25.64 -40.57
CA ALA A 2 11.45 -24.70 -39.77
C ALA A 2 12.36 -24.10 -38.70
N ASP A 3 12.40 -22.77 -38.66
CA ASP A 3 13.09 -21.94 -37.68
C ASP A 3 12.46 -22.17 -36.28
N PRO A 4 13.23 -22.48 -35.22
CA PRO A 4 12.65 -22.70 -33.90
C PRO A 4 12.19 -21.36 -33.33
N THR A 5 10.86 -21.18 -33.24
CA THR A 5 10.24 -20.11 -32.44
C THR A 5 10.84 -20.10 -31.03
N PRO A 6 11.33 -18.96 -30.53
CA PRO A 6 11.88 -18.90 -29.18
C PRO A 6 10.76 -19.20 -28.17
N ALA A 7 11.00 -20.18 -27.30
CA ALA A 7 10.09 -20.51 -26.21
C ALA A 7 9.82 -19.28 -25.33
N PRO A 8 8.59 -19.09 -24.83
CA PRO A 8 8.28 -17.97 -23.94
C PRO A 8 9.18 -18.04 -22.70
N LYS A 9 9.90 -16.96 -22.42
CA LYS A 9 10.72 -16.83 -21.20
C LYS A 9 9.81 -17.08 -20.00
N LYS A 10 10.02 -18.20 -19.28
CA LYS A 10 9.28 -18.52 -18.05
C LYS A 10 9.45 -17.37 -17.06
N LEU A 11 8.32 -16.77 -16.68
CA LEU A 11 8.22 -15.70 -15.70
C LEU A 11 8.97 -16.10 -14.41
N GLY A 12 9.78 -15.19 -13.87
CA GLY A 12 10.55 -15.45 -12.66
C GLY A 12 9.63 -15.68 -11.47
N LEU A 13 9.53 -16.93 -10.99
CA LEU A 13 8.78 -17.36 -9.81
C LEU A 13 9.03 -16.48 -8.57
N SER A 14 10.17 -15.79 -8.53
CA SER A 14 10.60 -14.85 -7.49
C SER A 14 9.78 -13.55 -7.42
N GLN A 15 9.35 -12.99 -8.56
CA GLN A 15 8.56 -11.74 -8.56
C GLN A 15 7.09 -12.02 -8.17
N VAL A 16 6.59 -13.18 -8.58
CA VAL A 16 5.21 -13.65 -8.35
C VAL A 16 4.99 -14.10 -6.90
N SER A 17 6.00 -14.72 -6.28
CA SER A 17 5.93 -15.20 -4.89
C SER A 17 5.86 -14.09 -3.84
N LEU A 18 6.47 -12.92 -4.10
CA LEU A 18 6.40 -11.76 -3.19
C LEU A 18 4.97 -11.24 -3.05
N ILE A 19 4.25 -11.12 -4.17
CA ILE A 19 2.88 -10.57 -4.18
C ILE A 19 1.91 -11.55 -3.50
N PHE A 20 2.10 -12.85 -3.72
CA PHE A 20 1.37 -13.90 -3.00
C PHE A 20 1.56 -13.80 -1.48
N ALA A 21 2.80 -13.58 -1.03
CA ALA A 21 3.12 -13.44 0.38
C ALA A 21 2.45 -12.26 1.05
N CYS A 22 2.55 -11.07 0.44
CA CYS A 22 1.90 -9.86 0.92
C CYS A 22 0.37 -10.05 1.00
N GLY A 23 -0.24 -10.68 -0.01
CA GLY A 23 -1.68 -10.96 -0.02
C GLY A 23 -2.13 -11.94 1.07
N THR A 24 -1.38 -13.03 1.29
CA THR A 24 -1.71 -14.02 2.34
C THR A 24 -1.53 -13.48 3.76
N ALA A 25 -0.57 -12.59 3.98
CA ALA A 25 -0.31 -12.00 5.28
C ALA A 25 -1.31 -10.93 5.70
N LEU A 26 -1.76 -10.12 4.73
CA LEU A 26 -2.83 -9.14 4.94
C LEU A 26 -4.12 -9.82 5.41
N PHE A 27 -4.41 -11.02 4.90
CA PHE A 27 -5.59 -11.81 5.29
C PHE A 27 -5.47 -12.39 6.71
N SER A 28 -4.27 -12.85 7.09
CA SER A 28 -3.96 -13.37 8.43
C SER A 28 -3.98 -12.27 9.50
N ASP A 29 -3.43 -11.09 9.19
CA ASP A 29 -3.22 -10.03 10.18
C ASP A 29 -4.41 -9.06 10.28
N GLY A 30 -5.21 -8.89 9.22
CA GLY A 30 -6.53 -8.25 9.32
C GLY A 30 -7.45 -8.99 10.31
N TYR A 31 -7.35 -10.33 10.36
CA TYR A 31 -8.02 -11.17 11.35
C TYR A 31 -7.37 -11.04 12.74
N ALA A 32 -6.04 -11.07 12.84
CA ALA A 32 -5.32 -10.94 14.12
C ALA A 32 -5.52 -9.58 14.80
N ASN A 33 -5.43 -8.47 14.07
CA ASN A 33 -5.67 -7.11 14.59
C ASN A 33 -7.13 -6.89 15.02
N GLY A 34 -8.09 -7.59 14.39
CA GLY A 34 -9.50 -7.53 14.76
C GLY A 34 -9.90 -8.39 15.97
N VAL A 35 -9.10 -9.41 16.31
CA VAL A 35 -9.40 -10.36 17.41
C VAL A 35 -8.52 -10.11 18.65
N ILE A 36 -7.29 -9.62 18.47
CA ILE A 36 -6.27 -9.58 19.52
C ILE A 36 -5.84 -8.13 19.86
N GLY A 37 -6.25 -7.17 19.02
CA GLY A 37 -5.81 -5.78 19.09
C GLY A 37 -4.46 -5.56 18.45
N SER A 38 -4.14 -4.28 18.19
CA SER A 38 -2.98 -3.84 17.42
C SER A 38 -1.64 -4.36 17.94
N ASP A 39 -1.55 -4.79 19.20
CA ASP A 39 -0.30 -5.13 19.87
C ASP A 39 0.31 -6.50 19.49
N VAL A 40 -0.44 -7.41 18.86
CA VAL A 40 0.03 -8.81 18.67
C VAL A 40 0.59 -9.15 17.29
N GLY A 41 0.26 -8.39 16.23
CA GLY A 41 0.90 -8.55 14.91
C GLY A 41 2.43 -8.34 14.94
N TYR A 42 2.93 -7.64 15.97
CA TYR A 42 4.35 -7.33 16.16
C TYR A 42 5.19 -8.50 16.68
N PHE A 43 4.58 -9.48 17.37
CA PHE A 43 5.33 -10.58 17.98
C PHE A 43 5.80 -11.64 16.97
N ASP A 44 5.14 -11.76 15.81
CA ASP A 44 5.54 -12.73 14.77
C ASP A 44 6.60 -12.16 13.80
N CYS A 45 6.64 -10.83 13.61
CA CYS A 45 7.73 -10.16 12.90
C CYS A 45 9.10 -10.33 13.59
N ARG A 46 9.09 -10.52 14.93
CA ARG A 46 10.28 -10.64 15.79
C ARG A 46 11.15 -11.87 15.48
N ARG A 47 10.55 -12.96 14.99
CA ARG A 47 11.27 -14.19 14.60
C ARG A 47 11.66 -14.20 13.11
N LEU A 48 11.00 -13.36 12.32
CA LEU A 48 11.16 -13.28 10.88
C LEU A 48 12.41 -12.49 10.46
N PHE A 49 12.67 -11.37 11.14
CA PHE A 49 13.88 -10.56 10.89
C PHE A 49 15.17 -11.21 11.39
N PHE A 50 15.09 -12.01 12.47
CA PHE A 50 16.27 -12.67 13.06
C PHE A 50 16.65 -14.00 12.37
N SER A 51 15.70 -14.65 11.68
CA SER A 51 15.95 -15.90 10.94
C SER A 51 16.58 -15.67 9.55
N LEU A 52 16.56 -14.44 9.04
CA LEU A 52 17.10 -14.06 7.72
C LEU A 52 18.64 -13.98 7.66
N GLY A 53 19.32 -14.06 8.80
CA GLY A 53 20.78 -13.95 8.87
C GLY A 53 21.56 -15.26 8.75
N LEU A 54 20.93 -16.44 8.91
CA LEU A 54 21.70 -17.64 9.28
C LEU A 54 21.35 -18.97 8.59
N PHE A 55 20.39 -19.05 7.67
CA PHE A 55 20.11 -20.33 7.00
C PHE A 55 20.71 -20.42 5.60
N GLY A 56 21.96 -20.90 5.58
CA GLY A 56 22.68 -21.33 4.39
C GLY A 56 22.12 -22.64 3.82
N GLY A 57 21.42 -22.54 2.69
CA GLY A 57 21.32 -23.62 1.71
C GLY A 57 22.34 -23.39 0.61
N SER A 58 23.12 -24.42 0.26
CA SER A 58 24.28 -24.42 -0.67
C SER A 58 24.43 -23.15 -1.55
N PRO A 59 25.39 -22.25 -1.27
CA PRO A 59 25.54 -20.96 -1.96
C PRO A 59 26.05 -21.05 -3.41
N TRP A 60 26.13 -22.25 -4.01
CA TRP A 60 26.90 -22.50 -5.22
C TRP A 60 26.08 -22.65 -6.51
N SER A 61 24.75 -22.52 -6.45
CA SER A 61 23.88 -22.53 -7.65
C SER A 61 22.96 -21.32 -7.69
N THR A 62 22.88 -20.66 -8.86
CA THR A 62 21.98 -19.54 -9.14
C THR A 62 20.52 -19.86 -8.78
N GLY A 63 20.09 -21.11 -9.00
CA GLY A 63 18.74 -21.56 -8.66
C GLY A 63 18.48 -21.59 -7.15
N GLY A 64 19.44 -22.08 -6.36
CA GLY A 64 19.34 -22.10 -4.89
C GLY A 64 19.30 -20.69 -4.29
N MET A 65 20.12 -19.77 -4.82
CA MET A 65 20.10 -18.36 -4.43
C MET A 65 18.75 -17.70 -4.72
N LEU A 66 18.17 -17.91 -5.90
CA LEU A 66 16.87 -17.34 -6.28
C LEU A 66 15.72 -17.94 -5.45
N ALA A 67 15.76 -19.24 -5.15
CA ALA A 67 14.79 -19.88 -4.27
C ALA A 67 14.83 -19.30 -2.86
N MET A 68 16.03 -19.14 -2.29
CA MET A 68 16.23 -18.52 -0.98
C MET A 68 15.76 -17.06 -0.97
N LEU A 69 16.12 -16.27 -1.98
CA LEU A 69 15.67 -14.88 -2.10
C LEU A 69 14.14 -14.81 -2.18
N SER A 70 13.50 -15.74 -2.88
CA SER A 70 12.04 -15.81 -2.99
C SER A 70 11.40 -16.14 -1.64
N ALA A 71 11.94 -17.09 -0.88
CA ALA A 71 11.47 -17.41 0.46
C ALA A 71 11.65 -16.23 1.43
N CYS A 72 12.81 -15.56 1.42
CA CYS A 72 13.07 -14.38 2.24
C CYS A 72 12.12 -13.23 1.90
N ARG A 73 11.87 -13.03 0.60
CA ARG A 73 10.90 -12.04 0.10
C ARG A 73 9.48 -12.39 0.51
N PHE A 74 9.12 -13.67 0.50
CA PHE A 74 7.82 -14.12 1.00
C PHE A 74 7.64 -13.73 2.47
N LEU A 75 8.62 -14.05 3.32
CA LEU A 75 8.59 -13.67 4.72
C LEU A 75 8.55 -12.13 4.91
N LEU A 76 9.36 -11.38 4.18
CA LEU A 76 9.30 -9.91 4.21
C LEU A 76 7.90 -9.38 3.85
N GLY A 77 7.26 -9.99 2.85
CA GLY A 77 5.90 -9.66 2.47
C GLY A 77 4.89 -9.88 3.60
N ILE A 78 5.15 -10.86 4.48
CA ILE A 78 4.33 -11.06 5.67
C ILE A 78 4.43 -9.89 6.64
N GLY A 79 5.65 -9.45 6.95
CA GLY A 79 5.86 -8.30 7.84
C GLY A 79 5.28 -6.99 7.29
N VAL A 80 5.53 -6.71 6.01
CA VAL A 80 4.97 -5.50 5.35
C VAL A 80 3.45 -5.56 5.29
N GLY A 81 2.87 -6.74 5.06
CA GLY A 81 1.42 -6.95 5.07
C GLY A 81 0.77 -6.74 6.43
N ALA A 82 1.49 -6.95 7.53
CA ALA A 82 0.99 -6.68 8.88
C ALA A 82 1.06 -5.17 9.24
N GLU A 83 2.19 -4.54 8.90
CA GLU A 83 2.45 -3.13 9.18
C GLU A 83 1.55 -2.20 8.36
N TYR A 84 1.23 -2.57 7.12
CA TYR A 84 0.53 -1.69 6.19
C TYR A 84 -0.90 -1.32 6.64
N PRO A 85 -1.80 -2.28 7.00
CA PRO A 85 -3.11 -1.95 7.56
C PRO A 85 -3.03 -1.28 8.93
N SER A 86 -2.19 -1.79 9.82
CA SER A 86 -2.10 -1.30 11.19
C SER A 86 -1.61 0.15 11.26
N GLY A 87 -0.55 0.47 10.51
CA GLY A 87 -0.03 1.83 10.40
C GLY A 87 -1.01 2.79 9.73
N SER A 88 -1.71 2.35 8.68
CA SER A 88 -2.71 3.18 7.99
C SER A 88 -3.90 3.49 8.90
N VAL A 89 -4.40 2.51 9.64
CA VAL A 89 -5.49 2.74 10.60
C VAL A 89 -5.06 3.69 11.71
N ALA A 90 -3.87 3.50 12.28
CA ALA A 90 -3.32 4.40 13.30
C ALA A 90 -3.17 5.83 12.77
N ALA A 91 -2.64 6.01 11.56
CA ALA A 91 -2.53 7.31 10.92
C ALA A 91 -3.91 7.95 10.69
N SER A 92 -4.93 7.17 10.33
CA SER A 92 -6.29 7.68 10.15
C SER A 92 -6.92 8.17 11.44
N GLU A 93 -6.69 7.46 12.56
CA GLU A 93 -7.20 7.82 13.87
C GLU A 93 -6.53 9.07 14.42
N GLN A 94 -5.20 9.15 14.33
CA GLN A 94 -4.41 10.31 14.76
C GLN A 94 -4.71 11.54 13.90
N SER A 95 -5.01 11.35 12.61
CA SER A 95 -5.34 12.47 11.71
C SER A 95 -6.63 13.19 12.07
N GLU A 96 -7.47 12.63 12.95
CA GLU A 96 -8.73 13.23 13.42
C GLU A 96 -8.74 13.49 14.94
N GLU A 97 -7.60 13.43 15.61
CA GLU A 97 -7.49 13.78 17.03
C GLU A 97 -7.82 15.26 17.31
N GLU A 98 -8.23 15.53 18.55
CA GLU A 98 -8.50 16.89 19.02
C GLU A 98 -7.23 17.75 18.89
N GLY A 99 -7.35 18.87 18.17
CA GLY A 99 -6.23 19.78 17.89
C GLY A 99 -5.75 19.75 16.44
N ILE A 100 -6.13 18.74 15.64
CA ILE A 100 -5.87 18.75 14.20
C ILE A 100 -6.93 19.58 13.48
N ALA A 101 -6.49 20.51 12.62
CA ALA A 101 -7.39 21.32 11.81
C ALA A 101 -8.24 20.43 10.89
N LYS A 102 -9.56 20.62 10.89
CA LYS A 102 -10.51 19.82 10.09
C LYS A 102 -10.09 19.74 8.63
N ASN A 103 -9.77 20.88 8.03
CA ASN A 103 -9.33 20.99 6.64
C ASN A 103 -7.90 20.47 6.37
N ALA A 104 -7.29 19.72 7.30
CA ALA A 104 -5.99 19.09 7.13
C ALA A 104 -5.99 17.60 7.49
N GLN A 105 -7.12 17.05 7.96
CA GLN A 105 -7.24 15.67 8.44
C GLN A 105 -6.94 14.66 7.32
N HIS A 106 -7.30 14.97 6.06
CA HIS A 106 -7.06 14.07 4.93
C HIS A 106 -5.62 14.16 4.43
N ARG A 107 -5.07 15.38 4.36
CA ARG A 107 -3.66 15.59 4.02
C ARG A 107 -2.69 14.87 4.94
N TRP A 108 -2.88 14.94 6.26
CA TRP A 108 -1.96 14.29 7.19
C TRP A 108 -1.93 12.78 7.01
N PHE A 109 -3.08 12.16 6.73
CA PHE A 109 -3.13 10.75 6.38
C PHE A 109 -2.32 10.46 5.11
N ALA A 110 -2.55 11.20 4.03
CA ALA A 110 -1.88 10.98 2.75
C ALA A 110 -0.35 11.19 2.85
N LEU A 111 0.09 12.23 3.57
CA LEU A 111 1.49 12.52 3.82
C LEU A 111 2.17 11.43 4.66
N ALA A 112 1.51 10.94 5.70
CA ALA A 112 2.07 9.92 6.59
C ALA A 112 2.12 8.52 5.93
N THR A 113 1.23 8.24 4.98
CA THR A 113 1.09 6.93 4.34
C THR A 113 1.67 6.93 2.94
N ASN A 114 0.91 7.40 1.95
CA ASN A 114 1.25 7.28 0.53
C ASN A 114 2.55 8.03 0.18
N THR A 115 2.71 9.27 0.67
CA THR A 115 3.92 10.04 0.40
C THR A 115 5.19 9.37 0.95
N MET A 116 5.10 8.70 2.10
CA MET A 116 6.23 7.96 2.67
C MET A 116 6.56 6.69 1.87
N ILE A 117 5.54 6.01 1.31
CA ILE A 117 5.73 4.86 0.42
C ILE A 117 6.46 5.29 -0.85
N ASP A 118 6.01 6.37 -1.49
CA ASP A 118 6.62 6.88 -2.72
C ASP A 118 8.03 7.41 -2.50
N THR A 119 8.27 8.06 -1.36
CA THR A 119 9.63 8.44 -0.94
C THR A 119 10.51 7.22 -0.78
N GLY A 120 9.98 6.13 -0.21
CA GLY A 120 10.64 4.83 -0.16
C GLY A 120 11.00 4.28 -1.54
N PHE A 121 10.11 4.40 -2.53
CA PHE A 121 10.39 3.98 -3.92
C PHE A 121 11.53 4.78 -4.56
N VAL A 122 11.55 6.10 -4.38
CA VAL A 122 12.64 6.96 -4.87
C VAL A 122 13.98 6.56 -4.24
N ILE A 123 14.03 6.42 -2.91
CA ILE A 123 15.25 6.01 -2.20
C ILE A 123 15.69 4.62 -2.67
N SER A 124 14.74 3.69 -2.83
CA SER A 124 15.01 2.33 -3.30
C SER A 124 15.52 2.29 -4.75
N ALA A 125 15.08 3.21 -5.62
CA ALA A 125 15.58 3.32 -6.99
C ALA A 125 16.96 3.98 -7.04
N PHE A 126 17.20 4.97 -6.17
CA PHE A 126 18.45 5.73 -6.13
C PHE A 126 19.61 4.95 -5.48
N THR A 127 19.32 4.15 -4.46
CA THR A 127 20.31 3.34 -3.74
C THR A 127 21.17 2.45 -4.67
N PRO A 128 20.61 1.60 -5.55
CA PRO A 128 21.42 0.77 -6.45
C PRO A 128 22.24 1.59 -7.44
N LEU A 129 21.77 2.77 -7.88
CA LEU A 129 22.52 3.68 -8.74
C LEU A 129 23.77 4.21 -8.02
N VAL A 130 23.63 4.66 -6.77
CA VAL A 130 24.76 5.14 -5.95
C VAL A 130 25.76 4.02 -5.69
N LEU A 131 25.29 2.82 -5.34
CA LEU A 131 26.17 1.67 -5.14
C LEU A 131 26.88 1.25 -6.43
N LEU A 132 26.24 1.41 -7.59
CA LEU A 132 26.87 1.18 -8.89
C LEU A 132 27.95 2.23 -9.20
N TRP A 133 27.78 3.50 -8.81
CA TRP A 133 28.85 4.51 -8.91
C TRP A 133 30.04 4.19 -8.00
N ILE A 134 29.79 3.63 -6.82
CA ILE A 134 30.86 3.31 -5.84
C ILE A 134 31.64 2.06 -6.26
N PHE A 135 30.94 0.97 -6.60
CA PHE A 135 31.55 -0.35 -6.82
C PHE A 135 31.87 -0.66 -8.30
N GLY A 136 31.22 0.05 -9.23
CA GLY A 136 31.33 -0.18 -10.67
C GLY A 136 30.64 -1.46 -11.15
N GLU A 137 30.54 -1.62 -12.47
CA GLU A 137 29.90 -2.77 -13.13
C GLU A 137 30.64 -4.10 -12.87
N ASN A 138 31.90 -4.07 -12.45
CA ASN A 138 32.68 -5.27 -12.14
C ASN A 138 32.27 -5.96 -10.83
N HIS A 139 31.51 -5.28 -9.97
CA HIS A 139 31.16 -5.76 -8.62
C HIS A 139 29.65 -5.76 -8.35
N LEU A 140 28.83 -6.17 -9.33
CA LEU A 140 27.37 -6.20 -9.19
C LEU A 140 26.86 -7.00 -7.98
N ARG A 141 27.63 -8.00 -7.53
CA ARG A 141 27.30 -8.76 -6.30
C ARG A 141 27.25 -7.88 -5.05
N ALA A 142 28.14 -6.89 -4.94
CA ALA A 142 28.13 -5.93 -3.85
C ALA A 142 26.96 -4.95 -3.99
N VAL A 143 26.65 -4.51 -5.22
CA VAL A 143 25.56 -3.57 -5.52
C VAL A 143 24.20 -4.11 -5.08
N TRP A 144 23.80 -5.31 -5.51
CA TRP A 144 22.47 -5.83 -5.17
C TRP A 144 22.34 -6.23 -3.69
N ARG A 145 23.40 -6.80 -3.10
CA ARG A 145 23.40 -7.17 -1.67
C ARG A 145 23.38 -5.94 -0.78
N GLY A 146 24.19 -4.93 -1.12
CA GLY A 146 24.21 -3.65 -0.42
C GLY A 146 22.85 -2.95 -0.51
N SER A 147 22.20 -2.99 -1.67
CA SER A 147 20.86 -2.39 -1.86
C SER A 147 19.83 -3.01 -0.91
N LEU A 148 19.81 -4.34 -0.80
CA LEU A 148 18.92 -5.05 0.14
C LEU A 148 19.32 -4.81 1.61
N GLY A 149 20.63 -4.80 1.90
CA GLY A 149 21.16 -4.61 3.24
C GLY A 149 20.86 -3.22 3.82
N LEU A 150 21.05 -2.16 3.02
CA LEU A 150 20.76 -0.78 3.46
C LEU A 150 19.28 -0.58 3.81
N GLY A 151 18.37 -1.31 3.15
CA GLY A 151 16.94 -1.29 3.47
C GLY A 151 16.62 -1.80 4.88
N THR A 152 17.51 -2.55 5.52
CA THR A 152 17.30 -3.04 6.90
C THR A 152 17.52 -1.95 7.95
N ILE A 153 18.30 -0.91 7.65
CA ILE A 153 18.64 0.17 8.60
C ILE A 153 17.39 0.93 9.08
N PRO A 154 16.55 1.51 8.19
CA PRO A 154 15.33 2.19 8.65
C PRO A 154 14.36 1.22 9.33
N ALA A 155 14.29 -0.04 8.91
CA ALA A 155 13.45 -1.05 9.55
C ALA A 155 13.88 -1.31 11.01
N LEU A 156 15.18 -1.40 11.27
CA LEU A 156 15.72 -1.54 12.62
C LEU A 156 15.49 -0.29 13.48
N ALA A 157 15.60 0.91 12.90
CA ALA A 157 15.30 2.16 13.61
C ALA A 157 13.83 2.23 14.05
N VAL A 158 12.89 1.90 13.14
CA VAL A 158 11.46 1.82 13.45
C VAL A 158 11.19 0.77 14.52
N LEU A 159 11.86 -0.38 14.46
CA LEU A 159 11.74 -1.41 15.50
C LEU A 159 12.07 -0.85 16.90
N VAL A 160 13.15 -0.08 17.03
CA VAL A 160 13.55 0.53 18.31
C VAL A 160 12.51 1.55 18.80
N TRP A 161 11.97 2.37 17.91
CA TRP A 161 10.93 3.35 18.27
C TRP A 161 9.60 2.69 18.63
N ARG A 162 9.22 1.62 17.93
CA ARG A 162 8.00 0.86 18.22
C ARG A 162 8.02 0.20 19.60
N LEU A 163 9.20 -0.15 20.13
CA LEU A 163 9.32 -0.63 21.52
C LEU A 163 8.88 0.39 22.58
N ARG A 164 8.67 1.66 22.20
CA ARG A 164 8.29 2.75 23.11
C ARG A 164 6.95 3.41 22.77
N MET A 165 6.21 2.88 21.78
CA MET A 165 4.97 3.50 21.32
C MET A 165 3.76 3.01 22.14
N SER A 166 2.89 3.94 22.55
CA SER A 166 1.66 3.65 23.30
C SER A 166 0.45 3.52 22.36
N GLU A 167 -0.55 2.72 22.73
CA GLU A 167 -1.77 2.51 21.93
C GLU A 167 -2.58 3.81 21.73
N PRO A 168 -3.21 4.02 20.55
CA PRO A 168 -4.08 5.17 20.30
C PRO A 168 -5.30 5.22 21.24
N THR A 169 -5.69 6.43 21.65
CA THR A 169 -6.82 6.68 22.58
C THR A 169 -8.17 6.23 22.02
N ARG A 170 -8.43 6.43 20.71
CA ARG A 170 -9.69 6.03 20.05
C ARG A 170 -9.89 4.52 19.99
N TYR A 171 -8.82 3.76 19.74
CA TYR A 171 -8.90 2.30 19.80
C TYR A 171 -9.33 1.84 21.20
N ARG A 172 -8.84 2.47 22.27
CA ARG A 172 -9.26 2.14 23.64
C ARG A 172 -10.75 2.43 23.91
N GLN A 173 -11.33 3.45 23.30
CA GLN A 173 -12.71 3.88 23.56
C GLN A 173 -13.77 3.09 22.79
N ASP A 174 -13.46 2.62 21.58
CA ASP A 174 -14.45 1.96 20.69
C ASP A 174 -14.13 0.51 20.34
N SER A 175 -13.04 -0.05 20.88
CA SER A 175 -12.64 -1.43 20.58
C SER A 175 -13.67 -2.45 21.04
N MET A 176 -13.94 -3.44 20.18
CA MET A 176 -14.70 -4.64 20.53
C MET A 176 -13.83 -5.76 21.12
N ARG A 177 -12.63 -5.45 21.67
CA ARG A 177 -11.74 -6.45 22.28
C ARG A 177 -12.42 -7.33 23.32
N ASN A 178 -13.40 -6.78 24.04
CA ASN A 178 -14.14 -7.46 25.10
C ASN A 178 -15.55 -7.93 24.68
N ALA A 179 -15.93 -7.77 23.40
CA ALA A 179 -17.26 -8.07 22.89
C ALA A 179 -17.22 -8.95 21.63
N LYS A 180 -18.21 -9.83 21.44
CA LYS A 180 -18.27 -10.67 20.22
C LYS A 180 -18.62 -9.81 19.00
N THR A 181 -17.72 -9.69 18.04
CA THR A 181 -17.94 -8.96 16.79
C THR A 181 -19.15 -9.50 16.01
N PRO A 182 -20.21 -8.71 15.78
CA PRO A 182 -21.42 -9.16 15.08
C PRO A 182 -21.22 -9.10 13.55
N TYR A 183 -20.43 -10.03 13.01
CA TYR A 183 -20.03 -10.06 11.59
C TYR A 183 -21.21 -9.98 10.61
N LEU A 184 -22.33 -10.67 10.87
CA LEU A 184 -23.49 -10.66 9.98
C LEU A 184 -24.13 -9.27 9.85
N LEU A 185 -24.25 -8.54 10.97
CA LEU A 185 -24.83 -7.20 10.99
C LEU A 185 -23.92 -6.20 10.27
N ILE A 186 -22.61 -6.34 10.46
CA ILE A 186 -21.58 -5.52 9.81
C ILE A 186 -21.61 -5.73 8.31
N VAL A 187 -21.53 -6.99 7.84
CA VAL A 187 -21.58 -7.31 6.41
C VAL A 187 -22.87 -6.78 5.79
N ARG A 188 -24.04 -7.02 6.41
CA ARG A 188 -25.33 -6.55 5.88
C ARG A 188 -25.38 -5.05 5.67
N ARG A 189 -24.74 -4.26 6.55
CA ARG A 189 -24.70 -2.79 6.46
C ARG A 189 -23.65 -2.28 5.47
N TYR A 190 -22.42 -2.83 5.51
CA TYR A 190 -21.26 -2.23 4.84
C TYR A 190 -20.79 -2.95 3.57
N TRP A 191 -21.38 -4.10 3.19
CA TRP A 191 -20.88 -4.90 2.05
C TRP A 191 -20.80 -4.11 0.74
N LYS A 192 -21.74 -3.19 0.47
CA LYS A 192 -21.73 -2.38 -0.76
C LYS A 192 -20.53 -1.44 -0.81
N SER A 193 -20.25 -0.77 0.31
CA SER A 193 -19.12 0.15 0.41
C SER A 193 -17.80 -0.60 0.37
N LEU A 194 -17.71 -1.72 1.09
CA LEU A 194 -16.52 -2.59 1.09
C LEU A 194 -16.25 -3.13 -0.31
N ALA A 195 -17.27 -3.68 -0.99
CA ALA A 195 -17.13 -4.22 -2.33
C ALA A 195 -16.68 -3.15 -3.33
N ALA A 196 -17.26 -1.95 -3.28
CA ALA A 196 -16.87 -0.85 -4.16
C ALA A 196 -15.39 -0.46 -3.98
N ILE A 197 -14.96 -0.22 -2.73
CA ILE A 197 -13.58 0.15 -2.41
C ILE A 197 -12.62 -0.98 -2.81
N SER A 198 -12.93 -2.23 -2.47
CA SER A 198 -12.12 -3.40 -2.82
C SER A 198 -11.97 -3.59 -4.32
N ILE A 199 -13.04 -3.41 -5.12
CA ILE A 199 -12.98 -3.52 -6.58
C ILE A 199 -12.12 -2.38 -7.15
N THR A 200 -12.30 -1.15 -6.68
CA THR A 200 -11.47 -0.02 -7.16
C THR A 200 -10.01 -0.18 -6.78
N TRP A 201 -9.71 -0.76 -5.61
CA TRP A 201 -8.35 -1.06 -5.19
C TRP A 201 -7.74 -2.19 -6.02
N PHE A 202 -8.49 -3.25 -6.28
CA PHE A 202 -8.09 -4.31 -7.21
C PHE A 202 -7.72 -3.73 -8.58
N ILE A 203 -8.58 -2.88 -9.14
CA ILE A 203 -8.35 -2.26 -10.45
C ILE A 203 -7.09 -1.39 -10.43
N TYR A 204 -6.91 -0.59 -9.39
CA TYR A 204 -5.72 0.26 -9.24
C TYR A 204 -4.44 -0.59 -9.18
N ASP A 205 -4.40 -1.57 -8.28
CA ASP A 205 -3.22 -2.41 -8.08
C ASP A 205 -2.93 -3.27 -9.33
N PHE A 206 -3.95 -3.71 -10.07
CA PHE A 206 -3.81 -4.40 -11.36
C PHE A 206 -3.04 -3.58 -12.39
N ILE A 207 -3.15 -2.25 -12.34
CA ILE A 207 -2.53 -1.31 -13.27
C ILE A 207 -1.16 -0.87 -12.76
N THR A 208 -1.12 -0.35 -11.53
CA THR A 208 0.04 0.38 -11.00
C THR A 208 1.24 -0.52 -10.75
N TYR A 209 1.02 -1.74 -10.24
CA TYR A 209 2.13 -2.67 -9.96
C TYR A 209 2.90 -3.08 -11.22
N PRO A 210 2.25 -3.54 -12.29
CA PRO A 210 2.96 -3.84 -13.53
C PRO A 210 3.68 -2.63 -14.12
N PHE A 211 3.05 -1.46 -14.16
CA PHE A 211 3.69 -0.24 -14.66
C PHE A 211 4.91 0.15 -13.83
N GLY A 212 4.86 -0.02 -12.50
CA GLY A 212 6.02 0.18 -11.63
C GLY A 212 7.13 -0.86 -11.86
N ILE A 213 6.79 -2.15 -11.82
CA ILE A 213 7.75 -3.26 -11.90
C ILE A 213 8.44 -3.33 -13.27
N TYR A 214 7.68 -3.15 -14.34
CA TYR A 214 8.20 -3.21 -15.70
C TYR A 214 8.60 -1.82 -16.24
N SER A 215 8.60 -0.77 -15.40
CA SER A 215 8.98 0.60 -15.82
C SER A 215 10.34 0.64 -16.49
N SER A 216 11.36 0.00 -15.92
CA SER A 216 12.71 -0.06 -16.49
C SER A 216 12.75 -0.82 -17.80
N THR A 217 11.95 -1.88 -17.96
CA THR A 217 11.83 -2.65 -19.21
C THR A 217 11.12 -1.83 -20.30
N VAL A 218 10.06 -1.09 -19.94
CA VAL A 218 9.35 -0.19 -20.86
C VAL A 218 10.25 0.95 -21.31
N VAL A 219 11.12 1.44 -20.43
CA VAL A 219 12.07 2.50 -20.76
C VAL A 219 13.22 1.98 -21.62
N ASP A 220 13.77 0.82 -21.28
CA ASP A 220 14.85 0.18 -22.04
C ASP A 220 14.44 -0.14 -23.48
N SER A 221 13.20 -0.62 -23.67
CA SER A 221 12.66 -0.87 -25.02
C SER A 221 12.53 0.39 -25.87
N ILE A 222 12.48 1.58 -25.25
CA ILE A 222 12.34 2.88 -25.92
C ILE A 222 13.70 3.57 -26.11
N ILE A 223 14.65 3.36 -25.19
CA ILE A 223 16.03 3.88 -25.31
C ILE A 223 16.82 3.14 -26.41
N GLY A 224 16.30 2.01 -26.90
CA GLY A 224 16.94 1.23 -27.97
C GLY A 224 17.93 0.19 -27.45
N GLY A 225 17.74 -0.31 -26.22
CA GLY A 225 18.54 -1.42 -25.66
C GLY A 225 19.98 -1.03 -25.34
N THR A 226 20.17 0.06 -24.60
CA THR A 226 21.52 0.42 -24.13
C THR A 226 21.90 -0.49 -22.96
N ASP A 227 22.98 -1.27 -23.09
CA ASP A 227 23.46 -2.18 -22.03
C ASP A 227 24.01 -1.46 -20.78
N SER A 228 24.09 -0.13 -20.80
CA SER A 228 24.61 0.67 -19.68
C SER A 228 23.63 0.72 -18.51
N LEU A 229 24.01 0.05 -17.42
CA LEU A 229 23.23 0.04 -16.19
C LEU A 229 23.05 1.43 -15.58
N TYR A 230 24.02 2.34 -15.78
CA TYR A 230 23.92 3.73 -15.34
C TYR A 230 22.74 4.46 -15.97
N VAL A 231 22.50 4.24 -17.27
CA VAL A 231 21.38 4.87 -18.00
C VAL A 231 20.05 4.28 -17.53
N ILE A 232 19.97 2.95 -17.41
CA ILE A 232 18.75 2.26 -16.99
C ILE A 232 18.35 2.68 -15.56
N PHE A 233 19.30 2.64 -14.62
CA PHE A 233 19.03 3.06 -13.24
C PHE A 233 18.78 4.56 -13.13
N GLY A 234 19.48 5.40 -13.91
CA GLY A 234 19.25 6.84 -13.97
C GLY A 234 17.81 7.19 -14.37
N TRP A 235 17.31 6.59 -15.46
CA TRP A 235 15.92 6.79 -15.87
C TRP A 235 14.91 6.21 -14.90
N ASN A 236 15.21 5.07 -14.27
CA ASN A 236 14.35 4.50 -13.24
C ASN A 236 14.19 5.47 -12.04
N VAL A 237 15.28 6.13 -11.62
CA VAL A 237 15.22 7.18 -10.59
C VAL A 237 14.36 8.36 -11.04
N VAL A 238 14.57 8.84 -12.26
CA VAL A 238 13.78 9.96 -12.82
C VAL A 238 12.28 9.64 -12.81
N ILE A 239 11.90 8.43 -13.23
CA ILE A 239 10.49 8.02 -13.26
C ILE A 239 9.92 7.90 -11.84
N ASN A 240 10.65 7.30 -10.91
CA ASN A 240 10.18 7.21 -9.52
C ASN A 240 10.05 8.60 -8.86
N LEU A 241 10.88 9.56 -9.24
CA LEU A 241 10.77 10.95 -8.74
C LEU A 241 9.42 11.59 -9.11
N PHE A 242 8.74 11.15 -10.17
CA PHE A 242 7.41 11.64 -10.52
C PHE A 242 6.31 11.17 -9.56
N TYR A 243 6.53 10.14 -8.73
CA TYR A 243 5.55 9.78 -7.70
C TYR A 243 5.38 10.89 -6.66
N ILE A 244 6.49 11.53 -6.24
CA ILE A 244 6.53 12.59 -5.22
C ILE A 244 5.63 13.81 -5.53
N PRO A 245 5.71 14.47 -6.70
CA PRO A 245 4.81 15.58 -6.98
C PRO A 245 3.36 15.12 -7.05
N GLY A 246 3.07 13.90 -7.55
CA GLY A 246 1.72 13.34 -7.57
C GLY A 246 1.12 13.19 -6.18
N THR A 247 1.81 12.46 -5.30
CA THR A 247 1.36 12.22 -3.92
C THR A 247 1.28 13.52 -3.11
N LEU A 248 2.28 14.41 -3.20
CA LEU A 248 2.27 15.68 -2.47
C LEU A 248 1.12 16.57 -2.93
N THR A 249 0.98 16.82 -4.24
CA THR A 249 -0.10 17.67 -4.75
C THR A 249 -1.47 17.08 -4.43
N GLY A 250 -1.65 15.76 -4.58
CA GLY A 250 -2.87 15.07 -4.18
C GLY A 250 -3.18 15.17 -2.69
N ALA A 251 -2.17 15.14 -1.82
CA ALA A 251 -2.34 15.30 -0.39
C ALA A 251 -2.85 16.70 -0.02
N PHE A 252 -2.53 17.75 -0.78
CA PHE A 252 -3.14 19.07 -0.57
C PHE A 252 -4.52 19.17 -1.24
N ILE A 253 -4.70 18.62 -2.44
CA ILE A 253 -5.97 18.66 -3.18
C ILE A 253 -7.08 17.92 -2.44
N VAL A 254 -6.75 16.83 -1.73
CA VAL A 254 -7.74 16.00 -1.03
C VAL A 254 -8.47 16.74 0.09
N ASP A 255 -7.85 17.73 0.71
CA ASP A 255 -8.51 18.58 1.71
C ASP A 255 -9.58 19.49 1.08
N PHE A 256 -9.39 19.91 -0.18
CA PHE A 256 -10.32 20.82 -0.87
C PHE A 256 -11.46 20.07 -1.58
N LEU A 257 -11.13 19.02 -2.33
CA LEU A 257 -12.11 18.26 -3.12
C LEU A 257 -12.72 17.09 -2.34
N GLY A 258 -12.09 16.68 -1.25
CA GLY A 258 -12.42 15.45 -0.56
C GLY A 258 -11.89 14.19 -1.28
N PRO A 259 -11.81 13.05 -0.57
CA PRO A 259 -11.20 11.82 -1.10
C PRO A 259 -11.90 11.23 -2.32
N LYS A 260 -13.23 11.26 -2.35
CA LYS A 260 -14.03 10.71 -3.47
C LYS A 260 -13.72 11.43 -4.78
N TYR A 261 -13.79 12.77 -4.78
CA TYR A 261 -13.63 13.54 -6.01
C TYR A 261 -12.16 13.63 -6.42
N THR A 262 -11.23 13.68 -5.47
CA THR A 262 -9.78 13.62 -5.77
C THR A 262 -9.40 12.31 -6.45
N MET A 263 -9.96 11.18 -6.00
CA MET A 263 -9.80 9.88 -6.66
C MET A 263 -10.30 9.90 -8.11
N ILE A 264 -11.49 10.44 -8.35
CA ILE A 264 -12.07 10.54 -9.70
C ILE A 264 -11.22 11.42 -10.61
N VAL A 265 -10.81 12.60 -10.12
CA VAL A 265 -9.98 13.55 -10.90
C VAL A 265 -8.65 12.91 -11.27
N GLY A 266 -7.96 12.27 -10.32
CA GLY A 266 -6.70 11.58 -10.59
C GLY A 266 -6.86 10.46 -11.62
N LEU A 267 -7.88 9.61 -11.48
CA LEU A 267 -8.17 8.52 -12.43
C LEU A 267 -8.49 9.03 -13.85
N LEU A 268 -9.27 10.09 -13.97
CA LEU A 268 -9.62 10.67 -15.27
C LEU A 268 -8.42 11.33 -15.93
N CYS A 269 -7.63 12.11 -15.19
CA CYS A 269 -6.39 12.70 -15.69
C CYS A 269 -5.39 11.61 -16.12
N GLN A 270 -5.23 10.56 -15.30
CA GLN A 270 -4.40 9.41 -15.63
C GLN A 270 -4.86 8.73 -16.92
N ALA A 271 -6.17 8.51 -17.09
CA ALA A 271 -6.73 7.91 -18.30
C ALA A 271 -6.51 8.79 -19.55
N ILE A 272 -6.66 10.11 -19.43
CA ILE A 272 -6.42 11.06 -20.54
C ILE A 272 -4.97 10.98 -21.00
N ILE A 273 -4.02 11.04 -20.05
CA ILE A 273 -2.59 10.94 -20.38
C ILE A 273 -2.27 9.56 -20.95
N GLY A 274 -2.79 8.47 -20.38
CA GLY A 274 -2.53 7.12 -20.86
C GLY A 274 -3.07 6.87 -22.27
N PHE A 275 -4.28 7.32 -22.60
CA PHE A 275 -4.78 7.29 -23.98
C PHE A 275 -3.97 8.18 -24.92
N GLY A 276 -3.55 9.36 -24.45
CA GLY A 276 -2.67 10.25 -25.21
C GLY A 276 -1.31 9.61 -25.54
N MET A 277 -0.70 8.94 -24.55
CA MET A 277 0.55 8.19 -24.74
C MET A 277 0.38 7.05 -25.74
N SER A 278 -0.71 6.29 -25.65
CA SER A 278 -1.00 5.23 -26.60
C SER A 278 -1.24 5.73 -28.02
N GLY A 279 -2.02 6.80 -28.18
CA GLY A 279 -2.33 7.39 -29.49
C GLY A 279 -1.11 8.06 -30.13
N GLY A 280 -0.27 8.70 -29.31
CA GLY A 280 0.95 9.40 -29.74
C GLY A 280 2.22 8.54 -29.77
N TYR A 281 2.13 7.23 -29.52
CA TYR A 281 3.30 6.38 -29.29
C TYR A 281 4.29 6.35 -30.46
N GLU A 282 3.80 6.36 -31.71
CA GLU A 282 4.64 6.42 -32.92
C GLU A 282 5.54 7.66 -32.97
N TYR A 283 5.08 8.78 -32.40
CA TYR A 283 5.87 10.00 -32.27
C TYR A 283 6.79 9.94 -31.04
N LEU A 284 6.27 9.44 -29.92
CA LEU A 284 6.97 9.38 -28.64
C LEU A 284 8.14 8.39 -28.63
N LYS A 285 8.07 7.29 -29.38
CA LYS A 285 9.19 6.33 -29.50
C LYS A 285 10.46 6.97 -30.07
N ASN A 286 10.33 8.05 -30.86
CA ASN A 286 11.46 8.81 -31.40
C ASN A 286 11.94 9.91 -30.43
N HIS A 287 11.21 10.15 -29.34
CA HIS A 287 11.48 11.20 -28.34
C HIS A 287 11.46 10.61 -26.93
N ILE A 288 12.49 9.84 -26.60
CA ILE A 288 12.66 9.10 -25.33
C ILE A 288 12.35 9.98 -24.10
N ALA A 289 12.93 11.18 -24.03
CA ALA A 289 12.74 12.07 -22.89
C ALA A 289 11.27 12.53 -22.76
N GLY A 290 10.61 12.80 -23.90
CA GLY A 290 9.19 13.16 -23.92
C GLY A 290 8.30 12.02 -23.45
N PHE A 291 8.61 10.79 -23.86
CA PHE A 291 7.92 9.59 -23.37
C PHE A 291 8.09 9.43 -21.86
N ALA A 292 9.33 9.52 -21.36
CA ALA A 292 9.63 9.34 -19.93
C ALA A 292 8.92 10.38 -19.06
N VAL A 293 8.85 11.64 -19.49
CA VAL A 293 8.12 12.70 -18.78
C VAL A 293 6.61 12.44 -18.78
N LEU A 294 6.02 12.08 -19.93
CA LEU A 294 4.59 11.76 -19.98
C LEU A 294 4.25 10.52 -19.16
N TYR A 295 5.13 9.52 -19.17
CA TYR A 295 4.99 8.32 -18.34
C TYR A 295 5.08 8.65 -16.85
N GLY A 296 6.03 9.50 -16.47
CA GLY A 296 6.12 10.04 -15.13
C GLY A 296 4.83 10.76 -14.71
N ILE A 297 4.31 11.66 -15.55
CA ILE A 297 3.05 12.38 -15.29
C ILE A 297 1.86 11.41 -15.17
N PHE A 298 1.79 10.37 -16.03
CA PHE A 298 0.79 9.31 -15.93
C PHE A 298 0.82 8.64 -14.56
N LEU A 299 2.01 8.29 -14.06
CA LEU A 299 2.20 7.72 -12.74
C LEU A 299 1.86 8.72 -11.63
N SER A 300 2.25 10.00 -11.77
CA SER A 300 1.90 11.06 -10.81
C SER A 300 0.40 11.20 -10.61
N PHE A 301 -0.40 11.12 -11.67
CA PHE A 301 -1.87 11.19 -11.54
C PHE A 301 -2.47 9.95 -10.87
N GLY A 302 -1.82 8.79 -11.02
CA GLY A 302 -2.13 7.59 -10.25
C GLY A 302 -1.95 7.82 -8.74
N GLU A 303 -0.84 8.44 -8.34
CA GLU A 303 -0.60 8.71 -6.91
C GLU A 303 -1.42 9.88 -6.36
N LEU A 304 -1.68 10.90 -7.19
CA LEU A 304 -2.52 12.05 -6.82
C LEU A 304 -3.92 11.62 -6.38
N GLY A 305 -4.55 10.74 -7.17
CA GLY A 305 -5.92 10.29 -6.93
C GLY A 305 -5.94 8.98 -6.14
N PRO A 306 -5.97 7.82 -6.83
CA PRO A 306 -6.18 6.54 -6.19
C PRO A 306 -5.11 6.15 -5.17
N GLY A 307 -3.83 6.49 -5.37
CA GLY A 307 -2.77 6.25 -4.38
C GLY A 307 -3.07 6.89 -3.02
N ASN A 308 -3.34 8.19 -3.01
CA ASN A 308 -3.71 8.91 -1.78
C ASN A 308 -5.09 8.55 -1.22
N CYS A 309 -6.06 8.24 -2.09
CA CYS A 309 -7.47 8.17 -1.68
C CYS A 309 -7.94 6.76 -1.31
N LEU A 310 -7.38 5.68 -1.89
CA LEU A 310 -7.88 4.32 -1.64
C LEU A 310 -7.71 3.90 -0.18
N GLY A 311 -6.50 4.05 0.37
CA GLY A 311 -6.24 3.76 1.78
C GLY A 311 -7.09 4.64 2.69
N LEU A 312 -7.21 5.93 2.36
CA LEU A 312 -8.00 6.88 3.15
C LEU A 312 -9.48 6.50 3.16
N LEU A 313 -10.06 6.19 2.00
CA LEU A 313 -11.44 5.73 1.87
C LEU A 313 -11.65 4.41 2.62
N ALA A 314 -10.70 3.47 2.53
CA ALA A 314 -10.79 2.19 3.23
C ALA A 314 -10.72 2.37 4.76
N SER A 315 -9.88 3.27 5.26
CA SER A 315 -9.74 3.48 6.71
C SER A 315 -10.89 4.31 7.28
N LYS A 316 -11.37 5.33 6.57
CA LYS A 316 -12.37 6.27 7.10
C LYS A 316 -13.82 5.89 6.80
N SER A 317 -14.08 4.94 5.90
CA SER A 317 -15.47 4.52 5.57
C SER A 317 -16.04 3.43 6.49
N GLY A 318 -15.19 2.76 7.28
CA GLY A 318 -15.59 1.72 8.23
C GLY A 318 -15.66 2.25 9.67
N PRO A 319 -16.53 1.67 10.51
CA PRO A 319 -16.59 2.03 11.93
C PRO A 319 -15.30 1.61 12.65
N THR A 320 -14.87 2.38 13.65
CA THR A 320 -13.61 2.19 14.40
C THR A 320 -13.47 0.76 14.91
N ALA A 321 -14.56 0.19 15.41
CA ALA A 321 -14.62 -1.16 15.96
C ALA A 321 -14.14 -2.29 15.02
N VAL A 322 -14.29 -2.13 13.69
CA VAL A 322 -13.84 -3.12 12.69
C VAL A 322 -13.04 -2.50 11.55
N ARG A 323 -12.54 -1.28 11.75
CA ARG A 323 -11.78 -0.52 10.74
C ARG A 323 -10.56 -1.30 10.23
N GLY A 324 -9.80 -1.91 11.13
CA GLY A 324 -8.66 -2.76 10.78
C GLY A 324 -9.03 -3.94 9.88
N GLN A 325 -10.15 -4.62 10.17
CA GLN A 325 -10.65 -5.72 9.35
C GLN A 325 -11.15 -5.23 7.99
N PHE A 326 -11.87 -4.12 7.98
CA PHE A 326 -12.40 -3.51 6.76
C PHE A 326 -11.27 -3.10 5.80
N TYR A 327 -10.28 -2.37 6.33
CA TYR A 327 -9.08 -1.98 5.59
C TYR A 327 -8.30 -3.20 5.12
N GLY A 328 -8.07 -4.18 6.01
CA GLY A 328 -7.33 -5.40 5.70
C GLY A 328 -7.93 -6.20 4.55
N ILE A 329 -9.26 -6.39 4.52
CA ILE A 329 -9.96 -7.07 3.42
C ILE A 329 -9.79 -6.30 2.11
N ALA A 330 -9.99 -4.98 2.13
CA ALA A 330 -9.87 -4.15 0.94
C ALA A 330 -8.44 -4.16 0.38
N ALA A 331 -7.45 -4.01 1.26
CA ALA A 331 -6.03 -4.06 0.91
C ALA A 331 -5.61 -5.43 0.37
N ALA A 332 -6.10 -6.52 0.97
CA ALA A 332 -5.83 -7.89 0.51
C ALA A 332 -6.36 -8.11 -0.91
N ILE A 333 -7.59 -7.66 -1.20
CA ILE A 333 -8.18 -7.72 -2.56
C ILE A 333 -7.36 -6.86 -3.53
N GLY A 334 -6.88 -5.68 -3.10
CA GLY A 334 -5.90 -4.88 -3.84
C GLY A 334 -4.67 -5.68 -4.24
N LYS A 335 -4.04 -6.40 -3.30
CA LYS A 335 -2.85 -7.22 -3.61
C LYS A 335 -3.14 -8.43 -4.51
N VAL A 336 -4.35 -8.97 -4.49
CA VAL A 336 -4.78 -9.92 -5.53
C VAL A 336 -4.79 -9.23 -6.90
N GLY A 337 -5.27 -7.98 -6.99
CA GLY A 337 -5.18 -7.14 -8.19
C GLY A 337 -3.74 -6.99 -8.68
N ALA A 338 -2.81 -6.61 -7.79
CA ALA A 338 -1.38 -6.49 -8.11
C ALA A 338 -0.80 -7.77 -8.72
N PHE A 339 -1.18 -8.93 -8.16
CA PHE A 339 -0.73 -10.23 -8.63
C PHE A 339 -1.27 -10.51 -10.03
N VAL A 340 -2.59 -10.41 -10.21
CA VAL A 340 -3.26 -10.73 -11.46
C VAL A 340 -2.75 -9.79 -12.56
N GLY A 341 -2.60 -8.50 -12.27
CA GLY A 341 -2.04 -7.52 -13.20
C GLY A 341 -0.62 -7.87 -13.61
N THR A 342 0.27 -8.16 -12.64
CA THR A 342 1.68 -8.46 -12.91
C THR A 342 1.86 -9.74 -13.72
N TRP A 343 0.99 -10.73 -13.48
CA TRP A 343 0.95 -11.98 -14.23
C TRP A 343 0.35 -11.81 -15.63
N ALA A 344 -0.70 -10.98 -15.77
CA ALA A 344 -1.38 -10.73 -17.04
C ALA A 344 -0.61 -9.77 -17.97
N PHE A 345 0.35 -9.01 -17.46
CA PHE A 345 1.03 -7.95 -18.22
C PHE A 345 1.81 -8.47 -19.44
N PRO A 346 2.70 -9.49 -19.35
CA PRO A 346 3.38 -10.01 -20.53
C PRO A 346 2.43 -10.66 -21.56
N PRO A 347 1.48 -11.55 -21.17
CA PRO A 347 0.50 -12.09 -22.10
C PRO A 347 -0.37 -11.03 -22.78
N MET A 348 -0.64 -9.91 -22.09
CA MET A 348 -1.34 -8.77 -22.68
C MET A 348 -0.51 -8.12 -23.79
N ILE A 349 0.78 -7.88 -23.59
CA ILE A 349 1.67 -7.36 -24.64
C ILE A 349 1.68 -8.32 -25.86
N ASP A 350 1.77 -9.62 -25.60
CA ASP A 350 1.78 -10.64 -26.66
C ASP A 350 0.46 -10.66 -27.45
N ALA A 351 -0.68 -10.58 -26.77
CA ALA A 351 -2.00 -10.52 -27.40
C ALA A 351 -2.19 -9.27 -28.28
N PHE A 352 -1.52 -8.16 -27.95
CA PHE A 352 -1.51 -6.94 -28.75
C PHE A 352 -0.51 -6.95 -29.91
N GLY A 353 0.17 -8.08 -30.18
CA GLY A 353 1.08 -8.25 -31.30
C GLY A 353 2.56 -8.41 -30.91
N GLY A 354 2.86 -8.54 -29.62
CA GLY A 354 4.21 -8.78 -29.10
C GLY A 354 5.02 -7.51 -28.86
N ALA A 355 6.08 -7.64 -28.04
CA ALA A 355 6.91 -6.51 -27.56
C ALA A 355 7.66 -5.75 -28.67
N SER A 356 7.87 -6.38 -29.84
CA SER A 356 8.48 -5.74 -31.02
C SER A 356 7.49 -4.90 -31.82
N SER A 357 6.19 -5.00 -31.52
CA SER A 357 5.14 -4.25 -32.21
C SER A 357 4.76 -2.98 -31.43
N THR A 358 4.48 -1.89 -32.16
CA THR A 358 3.92 -0.66 -31.58
C THR A 358 2.64 -0.94 -30.79
N ARG A 359 1.79 -1.85 -31.29
CA ARG A 359 0.53 -2.21 -30.64
C ARG A 359 0.76 -2.94 -29.32
N GLY A 360 1.73 -3.85 -29.25
CA GLY A 360 2.12 -4.53 -28.01
C GLY A 360 2.54 -3.56 -26.91
N ASN A 361 3.34 -2.56 -27.25
CA ASN A 361 3.84 -1.58 -26.27
C ASN A 361 2.79 -0.53 -25.86
N THR A 362 1.72 -0.34 -26.63
CA THR A 362 0.61 0.57 -26.32
C THR A 362 -0.60 -0.11 -25.70
N GLY A 363 -0.74 -1.43 -25.89
CA GLY A 363 -1.84 -2.24 -25.36
C GLY A 363 -2.06 -2.07 -23.85
N PRO A 364 -1.01 -2.19 -23.00
CA PRO A 364 -1.15 -2.00 -21.57
C PRO A 364 -1.67 -0.61 -21.17
N PHE A 365 -1.26 0.44 -21.88
CA PHE A 365 -1.73 1.81 -21.64
C PHE A 365 -3.19 2.00 -22.03
N TRP A 366 -3.66 1.38 -23.13
CA TRP A 366 -5.08 1.35 -23.49
C TRP A 366 -5.93 0.67 -22.43
N VAL A 367 -5.52 -0.53 -21.99
CA VAL A 367 -6.25 -1.32 -20.99
C VAL A 367 -6.25 -0.60 -19.65
N GLY A 368 -5.08 -0.12 -19.19
CA GLY A 368 -4.96 0.61 -17.93
C GLY A 368 -5.82 1.88 -17.91
N SER A 369 -5.83 2.66 -18.98
CA SER A 369 -6.64 3.88 -19.07
C SER A 369 -8.14 3.59 -19.09
N GLY A 370 -8.58 2.54 -19.80
CA GLY A 370 -9.98 2.10 -19.79
C GLY A 370 -10.43 1.61 -18.40
N LEU A 371 -9.57 0.86 -17.72
CA LEU A 371 -9.81 0.41 -16.34
C LEU A 371 -9.81 1.57 -15.34
N ALA A 372 -9.00 2.61 -15.55
CA ALA A 372 -9.03 3.82 -14.74
C ALA A 372 -10.39 4.55 -14.85
N ILE A 373 -10.96 4.65 -16.06
CA ILE A 373 -12.31 5.19 -16.27
C ILE A 373 -13.36 4.32 -15.56
N LEU A 374 -13.27 2.99 -15.69
CA LEU A 374 -14.17 2.08 -14.99
C LEU A 374 -14.10 2.29 -13.46
N SER A 375 -12.89 2.41 -12.91
CA SER A 375 -12.68 2.70 -11.49
C SER A 375 -13.30 4.04 -11.08
N ALA A 376 -13.19 5.08 -11.93
CA ALA A 376 -13.81 6.37 -11.69
C ALA A 376 -15.35 6.30 -11.69
N LEU A 377 -15.94 5.53 -12.60
CA LEU A 377 -17.39 5.29 -12.66
C LEU A 377 -17.90 4.54 -11.42
N ILE A 378 -17.18 3.51 -10.98
CA ILE A 378 -17.51 2.76 -9.75
C ILE A 378 -17.42 3.69 -8.53
N THR A 379 -16.37 4.49 -8.45
CA THR A 379 -16.17 5.48 -7.38
C THR A 379 -17.30 6.50 -7.35
N LEU A 380 -17.72 6.98 -8.52
CA LEU A 380 -18.81 7.94 -8.63
C LEU A 380 -20.14 7.34 -8.14
N ALA A 381 -20.48 6.12 -8.58
CA ALA A 381 -21.77 5.49 -8.30
C ALA A 381 -21.89 4.87 -6.90
N PHE A 382 -20.84 4.24 -6.38
CA PHE A 382 -20.95 3.37 -5.20
C PHE A 382 -20.20 3.87 -3.96
N ILE A 383 -19.20 4.75 -4.10
CA ILE A 383 -18.45 5.30 -2.97
C ILE A 383 -19.11 6.59 -2.47
N ARG A 384 -19.28 6.71 -1.16
CA ARG A 384 -19.85 7.90 -0.52
C ARG A 384 -18.76 8.95 -0.25
N PRO A 385 -19.05 10.24 -0.41
CA PRO A 385 -18.12 11.28 0.01
C PRO A 385 -17.94 11.23 1.53
N LEU A 386 -16.70 11.37 1.98
CA LEU A 386 -16.38 11.50 3.40
C LEU A 386 -16.57 12.95 3.82
N SER A 387 -17.07 13.15 5.03
CA SER A 387 -17.19 14.47 5.66
C SER A 387 -16.09 14.66 6.71
N HIS A 388 -15.80 15.92 7.05
CA HIS A 388 -14.97 16.25 8.19
C HIS A 388 -15.62 15.74 9.48
N ASP A 389 -14.87 15.02 10.32
CA ASP A 389 -15.34 14.28 11.50
C ASP A 389 -16.30 13.11 11.20
N GLY A 390 -16.33 12.62 9.95
CA GLY A 390 -17.22 11.55 9.51
C GLY A 390 -17.03 10.22 10.26
N MET A 391 -15.86 9.97 10.86
CA MET A 391 -15.62 8.75 11.62
C MET A 391 -16.46 8.69 12.90
N MET A 392 -16.57 9.80 13.64
CA MET A 392 -17.37 9.86 14.88
C MET A 392 -18.86 9.68 14.59
N ASP A 393 -19.35 10.32 13.52
CA ASP A 393 -20.74 10.19 13.07
C ASP A 393 -21.05 8.75 12.61
N GLU A 394 -20.12 8.10 11.91
CA GLU A 394 -20.30 6.70 11.51
C GLU A 394 -20.30 5.75 12.72
N ASP A 395 -19.44 5.98 13.71
CA ASP A 395 -19.41 5.19 14.95
C ASP A 395 -20.72 5.33 15.75
N ALA A 396 -21.26 6.55 15.85
CA ALA A 396 -22.55 6.80 16.49
C ALA A 396 -23.70 6.06 15.76
N LYS A 397 -23.77 6.18 14.43
CA LYS A 397 -24.77 5.47 13.62
C LYS A 397 -24.60 3.95 13.68
N PHE A 398 -23.37 3.46 13.83
CA PHE A 398 -23.09 2.04 13.96
C PHE A 398 -23.60 1.50 15.29
N ARG A 399 -23.32 2.20 16.41
CA ARG A 399 -23.84 1.87 17.74
C ARG A 399 -25.37 1.86 17.76
N GLU A 400 -26.03 2.85 17.14
CA GLU A 400 -27.50 2.90 17.04
C GLU A 400 -28.07 1.69 16.27
N TYR A 401 -27.42 1.29 15.18
CA TYR A 401 -27.84 0.14 14.39
C TYR A 401 -27.67 -1.19 15.12
N LEU A 402 -26.58 -1.34 15.88
CA LEU A 402 -26.37 -2.50 16.74
C LEU A 402 -27.45 -2.59 17.83
N ALA A 403 -27.75 -1.47 18.51
CA ALA A 403 -28.79 -1.40 19.52
C ALA A 403 -30.18 -1.78 18.94
N LYS A 404 -30.53 -1.29 17.75
CA LYS A 404 -31.77 -1.64 17.04
C LYS A 404 -31.91 -3.13 16.71
N HIS A 405 -30.79 -3.85 16.57
CA HIS A 405 -30.77 -5.28 16.28
C HIS A 405 -30.53 -6.14 17.54
N GLY A 406 -30.73 -5.56 18.73
CA GLY A 406 -30.63 -6.29 20.00
C GLY A 406 -29.22 -6.62 20.44
N TYR A 407 -28.21 -5.94 19.89
CA TYR A 407 -26.81 -6.10 20.32
C TYR A 407 -26.50 -5.15 21.47
N ASP A 408 -25.91 -5.69 22.53
CA ASP A 408 -25.51 -4.94 23.73
C ASP A 408 -24.24 -4.13 23.46
N THR A 409 -24.41 -2.82 23.23
CA THR A 409 -23.32 -1.88 22.95
C THR A 409 -22.60 -1.38 24.20
N SER A 410 -23.10 -1.69 25.41
CA SER A 410 -22.46 -1.29 26.68
C SER A 410 -21.09 -1.94 26.90
N LYS A 411 -20.82 -3.04 26.19
CA LYS A 411 -19.57 -3.80 26.23
C LYS A 411 -18.54 -3.35 25.18
N MET A 412 -18.86 -2.35 24.37
CA MET A 412 -17.92 -1.76 23.40
C MET A 412 -17.06 -0.69 24.09
N GLY A 413 -15.74 -0.75 23.86
CA GLY A 413 -14.75 0.10 24.53
C GLY A 413 -14.10 -0.55 25.75
N ALA A 414 -12.99 0.03 26.22
CA ALA A 414 -12.49 -0.26 27.56
C ALA A 414 -13.56 0.16 28.58
N ALA A 415 -13.80 -0.68 29.60
CA ALA A 415 -14.74 -0.36 30.67
C ALA A 415 -14.43 1.05 31.20
N SER A 416 -15.48 1.85 31.37
CA SER A 416 -15.39 3.22 31.87
C SER A 416 -14.38 3.30 33.02
N THR A 417 -13.45 4.23 32.92
CA THR A 417 -12.54 4.69 33.98
C THR A 417 -13.35 5.18 35.18
N GLY A 418 -13.90 4.25 35.94
CA GLY A 418 -14.56 4.47 37.23
C GLY A 418 -13.95 3.62 38.34
N ASP A 419 -13.19 2.58 37.99
CA ASP A 419 -12.55 1.66 38.95
C ASP A 419 -11.02 1.79 39.02
N VAL A 420 -10.38 2.58 38.16
CA VAL A 420 -8.92 2.80 38.23
C VAL A 420 -8.60 4.05 39.06
N ASP A 421 -9.39 5.11 38.91
CA ASP A 421 -9.24 6.33 39.72
C ASP A 421 -9.62 6.11 41.19
N SER A 422 -10.52 5.14 41.48
CA SER A 422 -10.88 4.78 42.85
C SER A 422 -9.79 3.98 43.56
N VAL A 423 -8.99 3.21 42.82
CA VAL A 423 -7.84 2.46 43.36
C VAL A 423 -6.64 3.39 43.56
N GLU A 424 -6.34 4.30 42.64
CA GLU A 424 -5.29 5.31 42.85
C GLU A 424 -5.65 6.30 43.97
N ALA A 425 -6.91 6.73 44.08
CA ALA A 425 -7.37 7.57 45.19
C ALA A 425 -7.34 6.86 46.56
N GLN A 426 -7.62 5.56 46.62
CA GLN A 426 -7.47 4.78 47.86
C GLN A 426 -6.00 4.56 48.22
N THR A 427 -5.11 4.38 47.25
CA THR A 427 -3.68 4.16 47.50
C THR A 427 -3.00 5.45 47.98
N LEU A 428 -3.35 6.61 47.40
CA LEU A 428 -2.85 7.94 47.81
C LEU A 428 -3.44 8.44 49.15
N GLY A 429 -4.66 8.01 49.51
CA GLY A 429 -5.25 8.29 50.83
C GLY A 429 -4.57 7.53 51.96
N THR A 430 -4.17 6.28 51.72
CA THR A 430 -3.59 5.39 52.74
C THR A 430 -2.11 5.71 53.04
N GLU A 431 -1.37 6.28 52.07
CA GLU A 431 0.01 6.73 52.29
C GLU A 431 0.11 8.05 53.06
N LYS A 432 -0.90 8.93 52.97
CA LYS A 432 -0.92 10.18 53.76
C LYS A 432 -1.20 9.96 55.25
N GLU A 433 -2.00 8.96 55.62
CA GLU A 433 -2.26 8.64 57.04
C GLU A 433 -1.08 7.91 57.73
N LYS A 434 -0.24 7.17 56.99
CA LYS A 434 0.97 6.55 57.55
C LYS A 434 2.17 7.49 57.67
N GLY A 435 2.09 8.69 57.09
CA GLY A 435 3.13 9.71 57.15
C GLY A 435 2.95 10.78 58.23
N SER A 436 1.86 10.74 59.01
CA SER A 436 1.59 11.73 60.07
C SER A 436 1.24 11.14 61.45
N MET A 437 1.67 9.91 61.74
CA MET A 437 1.68 9.34 63.10
C MET A 437 3.10 9.08 63.59
#